data_AF-A0A7J7GAC4-F1
#
_entry.id   AF-A0A7J7GAC4-F1
#
_cell.length_a   1.000
_cell.length_b   1.000
_cell.length_c   1.000
_cell.angle_alpha   90.00
_cell.angle_beta   90.00
_cell.angle_gamma   90.00
#
_symmetry.space_group_name_H-M   'P 1'
#
loop_
_entity.id
_entity.type
_entity.pdbx_description
1 polymer ?
#
loop_
_entity_poly.entity_id
_entity_poly.type
_entity_poly.pdbx_seq_one_letter_code
_entity_poly.pdbx_strand_id
1 'polypeptide(L)'
;MLSMLTGKHCWTHTSLVCRNMRSGPVNQCPNIDHMKANNGLMMGKKNDAESTGILKQYQGTKFSPLKLIITSASLDAQIFSEYFGSAKVVHVQLRQFLVDILYTYHPETDCIDAALITIFQIHSEEGLGDVLVFLTGQKKRLNMLRSLSKKLPEDNQKLKVLPIFSSLPLEKQIQVFMPPPTGFCKTPLNRKHRSGANLSYGQNVHTLDLVILATNIAETSVTIPGIKYVIDPGLMKACTYRACTSMESLIFVPTSKAQALQRSGCAGREGPGKCFRLYPEIEFEKLRDSTILEITRCNLSNIILQLKALGVDDIFGFDFMEKPSSPLYYTNKFKLKTEKGFWGCCLSLEILVLLDAITEEYKLSDPIGHQMARFPLKPIHSKALILASQFNCMEEMLITVAMLSVESIFYVFMTYL
;
A
#
# COMPACT_ATOMS: atom_id res chain seq x y z
N MET A 1 3.09 -0.37 -7.33
CA MET A 1 2.69 0.79 -8.15
C MET A 1 3.91 1.71 -8.23
N LEU A 2 4.57 1.79 -9.40
CA LEU A 2 5.72 2.68 -9.61
C LEU A 2 5.24 4.14 -9.59
N SER A 3 5.80 4.95 -8.69
CA SER A 3 5.60 6.40 -8.67
C SER A 3 6.82 7.07 -9.32
N MET A 4 6.63 7.67 -10.50
CA MET A 4 7.56 8.65 -11.05
C MET A 4 7.36 9.96 -10.26
N LEU A 5 8.41 10.43 -9.58
CA LEU A 5 8.41 11.74 -8.93
C LEU A 5 9.49 12.63 -9.51
N THR A 6 9.09 13.51 -10.43
CA THR A 6 9.72 14.80 -10.65
C THR A 6 9.19 15.78 -9.61
N GLY A 7 10.03 16.25 -8.69
CA GLY A 7 9.67 17.38 -7.81
C GLY A 7 10.13 17.23 -6.36
N LYS A 8 10.74 18.30 -5.85
CA LYS A 8 11.36 18.47 -4.54
C LYS A 8 10.38 18.25 -3.37
N HIS A 9 10.32 17.05 -2.79
CA HIS A 9 9.73 16.86 -1.46
C HIS A 9 10.52 15.83 -0.65
N CYS A 10 10.65 16.10 0.65
CA CYS A 10 11.53 15.43 1.60
C CYS A 10 10.85 14.15 2.11
N TRP A 11 11.43 12.98 1.82
CA TRP A 11 10.93 11.66 2.22
C TRP A 11 11.85 11.03 3.27
N THR A 12 11.39 10.03 4.02
CA THR A 12 12.20 9.31 5.02
C THR A 12 13.20 8.35 4.35
N HIS A 13 14.28 8.02 5.09
CA HIS A 13 15.47 7.26 4.66
C HIS A 13 15.30 6.39 3.41
N THR A 14 15.73 6.89 2.25
CA THR A 14 15.60 6.13 1.00
C THR A 14 16.91 5.41 0.67
N SER A 15 16.89 4.08 0.64
CA SER A 15 17.97 3.27 0.10
C SER A 15 17.71 3.01 -1.38
N LEU A 16 18.74 3.20 -2.22
CA LEU A 16 18.64 3.11 -3.67
C LEU A 16 19.51 1.96 -4.18
N VAL A 17 18.91 0.98 -4.86
CA VAL A 17 19.61 -0.18 -5.45
C VAL A 17 19.61 -0.07 -6.97
N CYS A 18 20.80 -0.06 -7.59
CA CYS A 18 20.97 0.12 -9.04
C CYS A 18 21.56 -1.13 -9.73
N ARG A 19 20.94 -1.60 -10.82
CA ARG A 19 21.53 -2.61 -11.73
C ARG A 19 21.25 -2.32 -13.21
N ASN A 20 22.23 -2.66 -14.07
CA ASN A 20 22.01 -2.83 -15.50
C ASN A 20 21.49 -4.26 -15.74
N MET A 21 20.24 -4.43 -16.17
CA MET A 21 19.75 -5.74 -16.61
C MET A 21 20.27 -6.02 -18.01
N ARG A 22 21.15 -7.02 -18.16
CA ARG A 22 21.43 -7.65 -19.45
C ARG A 22 20.32 -8.68 -19.68
N SER A 23 19.57 -8.57 -20.78
CA SER A 23 18.67 -9.62 -21.22
C SER A 23 19.51 -10.85 -21.59
N GLY A 24 19.49 -11.87 -20.73
CA GLY A 24 19.97 -13.20 -21.09
C GLY A 24 19.03 -13.84 -22.11
N PRO A 25 19.52 -14.61 -23.09
CA PRO A 25 18.66 -15.30 -24.04
C PRO A 25 17.90 -16.40 -23.30
N VAL A 26 16.58 -16.46 -23.50
CA VAL A 26 15.78 -17.64 -23.15
C VAL A 26 16.32 -18.80 -24.00
N ASN A 27 16.91 -19.80 -23.35
CA ASN A 27 17.60 -20.91 -24.01
C ASN A 27 16.65 -21.75 -24.87
N GLN A 28 17.01 -21.85 -26.16
CA GLN A 28 17.20 -23.06 -26.94
C GLN A 28 16.22 -24.24 -26.71
N CYS A 29 15.23 -24.36 -27.59
CA CYS A 29 14.63 -25.67 -27.90
C CYS A 29 15.64 -26.52 -28.70
N PRO A 30 15.74 -27.84 -28.46
CA PRO A 30 16.67 -28.69 -29.20
C PRO A 30 16.20 -28.96 -30.63
N ASN A 31 17.18 -29.02 -31.53
CA ASN A 31 17.08 -29.31 -32.96
C ASN A 31 16.20 -30.53 -33.30
N ILE A 32 15.36 -30.37 -34.33
CA ILE A 32 14.96 -31.47 -35.21
C ILE A 32 15.44 -31.10 -36.62
N ASP A 33 16.44 -31.85 -37.08
CA ASP A 33 16.99 -31.77 -38.41
C ASP A 33 16.03 -32.33 -39.48
N HIS A 34 16.09 -31.69 -40.65
CA HIS A 34 15.85 -32.22 -42.00
C HIS A 34 14.50 -32.89 -42.35
N MET A 35 13.68 -32.19 -43.16
CA MET A 35 13.27 -32.73 -44.46
C MET A 35 12.85 -31.63 -45.46
N LYS A 36 13.28 -31.82 -46.71
CA LYS A 36 13.20 -30.88 -47.84
C LYS A 36 11.77 -30.67 -48.36
N ALA A 37 11.59 -29.48 -48.90
CA ALA A 37 10.42 -28.95 -49.58
C ALA A 37 9.92 -29.79 -50.77
N ASN A 38 8.60 -29.72 -51.01
CA ASN A 38 8.04 -29.70 -52.36
C ASN A 38 6.85 -28.75 -52.41
N ASN A 39 6.87 -27.87 -53.41
CA ASN A 39 5.88 -26.81 -53.67
C ASN A 39 4.58 -27.37 -54.23
N GLY A 40 3.45 -26.77 -53.84
CA GLY A 40 2.14 -26.94 -54.44
C GLY A 40 1.25 -25.73 -54.11
N LEU A 41 1.23 -24.77 -55.02
CA LEU A 41 0.44 -23.53 -55.02
C LEU A 41 -1.06 -23.86 -55.18
N MET A 42 -1.96 -23.26 -54.37
CA MET A 42 -3.27 -22.74 -54.84
C MET A 42 -3.95 -21.88 -53.76
N MET A 43 -4.53 -20.77 -54.22
CA MET A 43 -5.04 -19.61 -53.46
C MET A 43 -6.48 -19.78 -52.95
N GLY A 44 -6.78 -19.17 -51.80
CA GLY A 44 -8.16 -18.97 -51.30
C GLY A 44 -8.23 -17.99 -50.12
N LYS A 45 -8.64 -16.75 -50.40
CA LYS A 45 -8.70 -15.54 -49.54
C LYS A 45 -9.50 -15.67 -48.22
N LYS A 46 -9.01 -15.08 -47.12
CA LYS A 46 -9.55 -13.84 -46.46
C LYS A 46 -8.91 -13.57 -45.09
N ASN A 47 -8.37 -12.35 -44.96
CA ASN A 47 -8.22 -11.47 -43.79
C ASN A 47 -8.02 -12.08 -42.39
N ASP A 48 -6.76 -12.30 -42.01
CA ASP A 48 -6.29 -12.30 -40.61
C ASP A 48 -4.80 -11.90 -40.60
N ALA A 49 -4.52 -10.61 -40.81
CA ALA A 49 -3.14 -10.13 -40.86
C ALA A 49 -3.05 -8.70 -40.30
N GLU A 50 -3.30 -8.53 -39.00
CA GLU A 50 -2.99 -7.23 -38.36
C GLU A 50 -2.53 -7.29 -36.90
N SER A 51 -2.34 -8.47 -36.30
CA SER A 51 -1.78 -8.59 -34.93
C SER A 51 -0.50 -9.44 -34.83
N THR A 52 -0.11 -10.15 -35.90
CA THR A 52 1.13 -10.95 -35.96
C THR A 52 2.33 -10.17 -36.51
N GLY A 53 2.13 -8.93 -36.96
CA GLY A 53 3.19 -8.06 -37.50
C GLY A 53 4.06 -7.37 -36.46
N ILE A 54 3.59 -7.24 -35.20
CA ILE A 54 4.29 -6.43 -34.20
C ILE A 54 5.48 -7.20 -33.59
N LEU A 55 5.39 -8.52 -33.39
CA LEU A 55 6.49 -9.30 -32.77
C LEU A 55 7.54 -9.80 -33.77
N LYS A 56 7.22 -9.89 -35.07
CA LYS A 56 8.21 -10.22 -36.12
C LYS A 56 9.09 -9.02 -36.52
N GLN A 57 8.69 -7.79 -36.16
CA GLN A 57 9.47 -6.57 -36.42
C GLN A 57 10.54 -6.24 -35.36
N TYR A 58 10.52 -6.90 -34.18
CA TYR A 58 11.51 -6.66 -33.12
C TYR A 58 12.58 -7.75 -33.00
N GLN A 59 12.69 -8.67 -33.97
CA GLN A 59 13.86 -9.53 -34.11
C GLN A 59 15.02 -8.73 -34.73
N GLY A 60 15.67 -7.90 -33.92
CA GLY A 60 16.87 -7.15 -34.36
C GLY A 60 17.11 -5.82 -33.67
N THR A 61 16.16 -5.30 -32.90
CA THR A 61 16.33 -4.02 -32.19
C THR A 61 17.03 -4.24 -30.85
N LYS A 62 18.32 -3.89 -30.78
CA LYS A 62 19.06 -3.75 -29.51
C LYS A 62 18.39 -2.65 -28.68
N PHE A 63 17.51 -3.02 -27.76
CA PHE A 63 17.04 -2.10 -26.72
C PHE A 63 18.24 -1.69 -25.86
N SER A 64 18.32 -0.40 -25.51
CA SER A 64 19.22 0.03 -24.44
C SER A 64 18.94 -0.79 -23.19
N PRO A 65 19.97 -1.23 -22.43
CA PRO A 65 19.75 -2.09 -21.28
C PRO A 65 18.83 -1.38 -20.27
N LEU A 66 17.76 -2.08 -19.86
CA LEU A 66 16.85 -1.61 -18.83
C LEU A 66 17.65 -1.39 -17.53
N LYS A 67 17.49 -0.21 -16.93
CA LYS A 67 18.07 0.11 -15.62
C LYS A 67 16.98 0.00 -14.56
N LEU A 68 17.24 -0.81 -13.53
CA LEU A 68 16.35 -0.96 -12.39
C LEU A 68 16.88 -0.12 -11.22
N ILE A 69 16.01 0.73 -10.67
CA ILE A 69 16.26 1.51 -9.45
C ILE A 69 15.19 1.13 -8.44
N ILE A 70 15.60 0.56 -7.30
CA ILE A 70 14.69 0.23 -6.19
C ILE A 70 14.90 1.23 -5.08
N THR A 71 13.81 1.89 -4.67
CA THR A 71 13.80 2.83 -3.54
C THR A 71 13.05 2.22 -2.37
N SER A 72 13.69 2.11 -1.20
CA SER A 72 13.03 1.64 0.02
C SER A 72 13.21 2.64 1.16
N ALA A 73 12.14 2.87 1.93
CA ALA A 73 12.15 3.68 3.14
C ALA A 73 12.72 2.96 4.38
N SER A 74 12.98 1.65 4.26
CA SER A 74 13.49 0.80 5.35
C SER A 74 15.02 0.67 5.31
N LEU A 75 15.61 0.35 6.47
CA LEU A 75 17.05 0.19 6.65
C LEU A 75 17.61 -1.09 6.01
N ASP A 76 16.77 -2.06 5.67
CA ASP A 76 17.23 -3.37 5.21
C ASP A 76 17.45 -3.42 3.69
N ALA A 77 18.33 -2.56 3.19
CA ALA A 77 18.73 -2.51 1.79
C ALA A 77 19.63 -3.69 1.39
N GLN A 78 20.17 -4.42 2.37
CA GLN A 78 21.09 -5.52 2.16
C GLN A 78 20.37 -6.72 1.54
N ILE A 79 19.18 -7.08 2.03
CA ILE A 79 18.35 -8.14 1.43
C ILE A 79 18.12 -7.89 -0.06
N PHE A 80 17.78 -6.65 -0.43
CA PHE A 80 17.58 -6.27 -1.84
C PHE A 80 18.90 -6.35 -2.63
N SER A 81 20.00 -5.86 -2.06
CA SER A 81 21.32 -5.95 -2.70
C SER A 81 21.68 -7.40 -3.01
N GLU A 82 21.59 -8.29 -2.02
CA GLU A 82 21.91 -9.71 -2.14
C GLU A 82 21.04 -10.39 -3.19
N TYR A 83 19.71 -10.22 -3.09
CA TYR A 83 18.75 -10.78 -4.02
C TYR A 83 18.99 -10.31 -5.46
N PHE A 84 19.32 -9.03 -5.66
CA PHE A 84 19.61 -8.49 -6.99
C PHE A 84 21.09 -8.65 -7.43
N GLY A 85 21.82 -9.59 -6.83
CA GLY A 85 23.18 -9.97 -7.24
C GLY A 85 24.24 -9.00 -6.74
N SER A 86 24.19 -8.66 -5.45
CA SER A 86 25.06 -7.67 -4.80
C SER A 86 25.04 -6.30 -5.47
N ALA A 87 23.83 -5.83 -5.81
CA ALA A 87 23.64 -4.54 -6.47
C ALA A 87 24.03 -3.37 -5.55
N LYS A 88 24.59 -2.29 -6.13
CA LYS A 88 25.11 -1.16 -5.35
C LYS A 88 23.99 -0.50 -4.53
N VAL A 89 24.19 -0.41 -3.22
CA VAL A 89 23.33 0.31 -2.28
C VAL A 89 23.85 1.74 -2.11
N VAL A 90 22.95 2.71 -2.24
CA VAL A 90 23.20 4.11 -1.89
C VAL A 90 22.27 4.50 -0.76
N HIS A 91 22.84 4.87 0.39
CA HIS A 91 22.07 5.39 1.52
C HIS A 91 22.01 6.90 1.46
N VAL A 92 20.78 7.44 1.40
CA VAL A 92 20.55 8.89 1.51
C VAL A 92 20.19 9.19 2.96
N GLN A 93 21.14 9.78 3.70
CA GLN A 93 20.87 10.29 5.04
C GLN A 93 20.03 11.57 4.93
N LEU A 94 18.82 11.52 5.45
CA LEU A 94 17.94 12.67 5.53
C LEU A 94 18.06 13.32 6.91
N ARG A 95 17.92 14.64 6.95
CA ARG A 95 17.90 15.41 8.19
C ARG A 95 16.48 15.35 8.75
N GLN A 96 16.23 14.41 9.66
CA GLN A 96 15.04 14.46 10.52
C GLN A 96 15.37 15.27 11.76
N PHE A 97 14.45 16.13 12.16
CA PHE A 97 14.53 16.79 13.45
C PHE A 97 14.15 15.82 14.57
N LEU A 98 14.59 16.13 15.79
CA LEU A 98 14.24 15.32 16.97
C LEU A 98 12.72 15.32 17.19
N VAL A 99 12.20 14.14 17.51
CA VAL A 99 10.79 13.94 17.86
C VAL A 99 10.73 13.37 19.27
N ASP A 100 10.08 14.09 20.18
CA ASP A 100 9.86 13.58 21.54
C ASP A 100 8.73 12.55 21.51
N ILE A 101 9.01 11.35 22.05
CA ILE A 101 8.04 10.26 22.11
C ILE A 101 7.44 10.21 23.50
N LEU A 102 6.12 10.38 23.59
CA LEU A 102 5.36 10.28 24.83
C LEU A 102 4.45 9.05 24.79
N TYR A 103 4.36 8.35 25.90
CA TYR A 103 3.50 7.18 26.08
C TYR A 103 2.45 7.45 27.15
N THR A 104 1.28 6.83 27.02
CA THR A 104 0.32 6.81 28.12
C THR A 104 0.84 5.93 29.26
N TYR A 105 0.55 6.31 30.50
CA TYR A 105 0.96 5.51 31.67
C TYR A 105 0.16 4.21 31.77
N HIS A 106 -1.11 4.24 31.37
CA HIS A 106 -2.02 3.10 31.37
C HIS A 106 -2.55 2.82 29.95
N PRO A 107 -2.92 1.56 29.65
CA PRO A 107 -3.54 1.23 28.37
C PRO A 107 -4.92 1.87 28.26
N GLU A 108 -5.15 2.61 27.18
CA GLU A 108 -6.42 3.27 26.91
C GLU A 108 -7.43 2.28 26.31
N THR A 109 -8.62 2.18 26.90
CA THR A 109 -9.67 1.26 26.43
C THR A 109 -10.38 1.78 25.18
N ASP A 110 -10.59 3.09 25.09
CA ASP A 110 -11.13 3.75 23.89
C ASP A 110 -10.10 4.69 23.25
N CYS A 111 -9.51 4.20 22.15
CA CYS A 111 -8.58 4.97 21.33
C CYS A 111 -9.15 6.28 20.76
N ILE A 112 -10.47 6.38 20.55
CA ILE A 112 -11.10 7.59 19.99
C ILE A 112 -11.16 8.66 21.06
N ASP A 113 -11.67 8.32 22.24
CA ASP A 113 -11.80 9.28 23.34
C ASP A 113 -10.43 9.73 23.85
N ALA A 114 -9.48 8.81 24.01
CA ALA A 114 -8.10 9.15 24.34
C ALA A 114 -7.48 10.11 23.29
N ALA A 115 -7.65 9.81 22.00
CA ALA A 115 -7.17 10.69 20.94
C ALA A 115 -7.84 12.07 20.97
N LEU A 116 -9.14 12.15 21.24
CA LEU A 116 -9.87 13.42 21.38
C LEU A 116 -9.30 14.25 22.53
N ILE A 117 -9.13 13.65 23.71
CA ILE A 117 -8.56 14.31 24.89
C ILE A 117 -7.16 14.83 24.55
N THR A 118 -6.31 14.01 23.93
CA THR A 118 -4.97 14.41 23.53
C THR A 118 -4.98 15.54 22.49
N ILE A 119 -5.91 15.55 21.52
CA ILE A 119 -6.05 16.67 20.58
C ILE A 119 -6.37 17.96 21.33
N PHE A 120 -7.29 17.93 22.30
CA PHE A 120 -7.66 19.12 23.09
C PHE A 120 -6.52 19.59 24.01
N GLN A 121 -5.78 18.66 24.61
CA GLN A 121 -4.58 18.98 25.40
C GLN A 121 -3.52 19.66 24.54
N ILE A 122 -3.18 19.07 23.37
CA ILE A 122 -2.24 19.70 22.42
C ILE A 122 -2.75 21.08 22.00
N HIS A 123 -4.04 21.22 21.69
CA HIS A 123 -4.64 22.50 21.34
C HIS A 123 -4.49 23.59 22.41
N SER A 124 -4.53 23.20 23.69
CA SER A 124 -4.58 24.14 24.81
C SER A 124 -3.20 24.45 25.38
N GLU A 125 -2.30 23.47 25.41
CA GLU A 125 -1.01 23.54 26.12
C GLU A 125 0.20 23.61 25.19
N GLU A 126 0.10 23.07 23.97
CA GLU A 126 1.22 23.00 23.04
C GLU A 126 1.28 24.22 22.09
N GLY A 127 2.47 24.49 21.56
CA GLY A 127 2.69 25.57 20.61
C GLY A 127 2.22 25.29 19.19
N LEU A 128 2.55 26.20 18.27
CA LEU A 128 2.17 26.11 16.86
C LEU A 128 2.61 24.82 16.15
N GLY A 129 1.68 24.22 15.40
CA GLY A 129 1.89 23.09 14.48
C GLY A 129 0.58 22.40 14.10
N ASP A 130 0.57 21.60 13.04
CA ASP A 130 -0.60 20.81 12.64
C ASP A 130 -0.53 19.41 13.31
N VAL A 131 -1.70 18.82 13.61
CA VAL A 131 -1.82 17.49 14.25
C VAL A 131 -2.16 16.42 13.22
N LEU A 132 -1.41 15.33 13.21
CA LEU A 132 -1.72 14.12 12.45
C LEU A 132 -2.17 13.00 13.40
N VAL A 133 -3.40 12.53 13.22
CA VAL A 133 -4.01 11.47 14.03
C VAL A 133 -4.16 10.22 13.19
N PHE A 134 -3.51 9.13 13.60
CA PHE A 134 -3.67 7.83 12.96
C PHE A 134 -4.94 7.15 13.48
N LEU A 135 -5.86 6.78 12.58
CA LEU A 135 -7.10 6.11 12.92
C LEU A 135 -7.39 4.94 11.99
N THR A 136 -8.00 3.90 12.57
CA THR A 136 -8.38 2.70 11.86
C THR A 136 -9.88 2.69 11.57
N GLY A 137 -10.24 2.55 10.29
CA GLY A 137 -11.64 2.42 9.85
C GLY A 137 -12.38 3.75 9.60
N GLN A 138 -13.30 3.72 8.64
CA GLN A 138 -14.07 4.89 8.21
C GLN A 138 -15.07 5.37 9.26
N LYS A 139 -15.76 4.43 9.95
CA LYS A 139 -16.73 4.75 11.01
C LYS A 139 -16.08 5.52 12.17
N LYS A 140 -14.91 5.06 12.64
CA LYS A 140 -14.17 5.73 13.73
C LYS A 140 -13.78 7.16 13.33
N ARG A 141 -13.27 7.37 12.11
CA ARG A 141 -12.92 8.70 11.59
C ARG A 141 -14.13 9.62 11.49
N LEU A 142 -15.26 9.15 10.93
CA LEU A 142 -16.49 9.94 10.82
C LEU A 142 -17.05 10.30 12.19
N ASN A 143 -17.01 9.37 13.14
CA ASN A 143 -17.44 9.62 14.52
C ASN A 143 -16.55 10.67 15.19
N MET A 144 -15.21 10.55 15.07
CA MET A 144 -14.29 11.54 15.63
C MET A 144 -14.50 12.92 15.00
N LEU A 145 -14.64 12.99 13.67
CA LEU A 145 -14.91 14.25 12.96
C LEU A 145 -16.16 14.95 13.51
N ARG A 146 -17.25 14.19 13.73
CA ARG A 146 -18.50 14.72 14.31
C ARG A 146 -18.31 15.14 15.76
N SER A 147 -17.63 14.33 16.56
CA SER A 147 -17.39 14.62 17.98
C SER A 147 -16.53 15.87 18.15
N LEU A 148 -15.49 16.04 17.34
CA LEU A 148 -14.69 17.27 17.30
C LEU A 148 -15.55 18.46 16.91
N SER A 149 -16.32 18.37 15.82
CA SER A 149 -17.18 19.49 15.40
C SER A 149 -18.24 19.91 16.43
N LYS A 150 -18.68 18.98 17.29
CA LYS A 150 -19.71 19.23 18.31
C LYS A 150 -19.15 19.69 19.65
N LYS A 151 -17.98 19.17 20.06
CA LYS A 151 -17.38 19.41 21.38
C LYS A 151 -16.44 20.61 21.39
N LEU A 152 -16.16 21.23 20.24
CA LEU A 152 -15.36 22.45 20.17
C LEU A 152 -16.12 23.60 20.88
N PRO A 153 -15.55 24.18 21.95
CA PRO A 153 -16.09 25.40 22.56
C PRO A 153 -16.22 26.53 21.54
N GLU A 154 -17.19 27.43 21.72
CA GLU A 154 -17.41 28.56 20.79
C GLU A 154 -16.16 29.45 20.64
N ASP A 155 -15.33 29.56 21.68
CA ASP A 155 -14.05 30.30 21.66
C ASP A 155 -12.93 29.59 20.86
N ASN A 156 -13.05 28.29 20.60
CA ASN A 156 -12.05 27.44 19.94
C ASN A 156 -12.47 26.97 18.53
N GLN A 157 -13.40 27.68 17.87
CA GLN A 157 -13.88 27.38 16.50
C GLN A 157 -12.83 27.46 15.38
N LYS A 158 -11.56 27.69 15.71
CA LYS A 158 -10.45 27.80 14.75
C LYS A 158 -9.88 26.45 14.30
N LEU A 159 -10.24 25.34 14.94
CA LEU A 159 -9.74 24.02 14.57
C LEU A 159 -10.42 23.46 13.31
N LYS A 160 -9.67 23.41 12.20
CA LYS A 160 -10.12 22.72 10.99
C LYS A 160 -9.78 21.23 11.09
N VAL A 161 -10.74 20.35 10.81
CA VAL A 161 -10.51 18.89 10.81
C VAL A 161 -10.69 18.34 9.40
N LEU A 162 -9.67 17.65 8.86
CA LEU A 162 -9.69 17.07 7.52
C LEU A 162 -9.33 15.57 7.53
N PRO A 163 -10.11 14.69 6.88
CA PRO A 163 -9.75 13.29 6.75
C PRO A 163 -8.87 13.02 5.52
N ILE A 164 -8.00 12.00 5.57
CA ILE A 164 -7.27 11.46 4.41
C ILE A 164 -7.25 9.92 4.44
N PHE A 165 -7.69 9.31 3.34
CA PHE A 165 -7.75 7.85 3.16
C PHE A 165 -7.94 7.50 1.67
N SER A 166 -7.65 6.25 1.30
CA SER A 166 -7.57 5.80 -0.10
C SER A 166 -8.84 6.01 -0.94
N SER A 167 -10.03 5.83 -0.36
CA SER A 167 -11.31 5.97 -1.06
C SER A 167 -11.90 7.40 -1.04
N LEU A 168 -11.19 8.38 -0.47
CA LEU A 168 -11.65 9.78 -0.47
C LEU A 168 -11.51 10.39 -1.88
N PRO A 169 -12.49 11.17 -2.39
CA PRO A 169 -12.35 11.89 -3.66
C PRO A 169 -11.13 12.81 -3.68
N LEU A 170 -10.48 12.92 -4.85
CA LEU A 170 -9.22 13.64 -5.02
C LEU A 170 -9.34 15.12 -4.62
N GLU A 171 -10.46 15.76 -4.93
CA GLU A 171 -10.73 17.17 -4.60
C GLU A 171 -10.68 17.42 -3.09
N LYS A 172 -11.08 16.43 -2.28
CA LYS A 172 -11.01 16.49 -0.82
C LYS A 172 -9.64 16.11 -0.29
N GLN A 173 -8.94 15.15 -0.92
CA GLN A 173 -7.58 14.80 -0.55
C GLN A 173 -6.62 15.99 -0.70
N ILE A 174 -6.76 16.77 -1.78
CA ILE A 174 -5.90 17.93 -2.06
C ILE A 174 -6.01 19.00 -0.96
N GLN A 175 -7.17 19.15 -0.31
CA GLN A 175 -7.37 20.16 0.74
C GLN A 175 -6.44 19.99 1.94
N VAL A 176 -5.95 18.77 2.19
CA VAL A 176 -5.01 18.48 3.27
C VAL A 176 -3.64 19.10 3.03
N PHE A 177 -3.28 19.37 1.77
CA PHE A 177 -2.00 19.99 1.40
C PHE A 177 -2.08 21.50 1.23
N MET A 178 -3.29 22.06 1.22
CA MET A 178 -3.46 23.50 1.03
C MET A 178 -3.17 24.24 2.35
N PRO A 179 -2.48 25.40 2.30
CA PRO A 179 -2.34 26.24 3.46
C PRO A 179 -3.73 26.66 3.97
N PRO A 180 -3.89 26.86 5.29
CA PRO A 180 -5.16 27.33 5.83
C PRO A 180 -5.52 28.71 5.21
N PRO A 181 -6.80 29.00 4.93
CA PRO A 181 -7.20 30.26 4.30
C PRO A 181 -6.72 31.48 5.10
N THR A 182 -6.38 32.56 4.39
CA THR A 182 -5.92 33.83 4.98
C THR A 182 -6.92 34.37 6.01
N GLY A 183 -6.44 34.47 7.25
CA GLY A 183 -7.22 34.57 8.50
C GLY A 183 -6.60 33.67 9.61
N PHE A 184 -5.87 32.65 9.18
CA PHE A 184 -5.16 31.63 9.97
C PHE A 184 -3.64 31.67 9.67
N CYS A 185 -3.05 32.86 9.67
CA CYS A 185 -1.86 33.17 8.87
C CYS A 185 -0.56 32.42 9.30
N LYS A 186 -0.07 31.50 8.44
CA LYS A 186 1.36 31.18 8.31
C LYS A 186 2.03 32.35 7.57
N THR A 187 2.71 33.25 8.27
CA THR A 187 3.56 34.27 7.61
C THR A 187 4.95 33.70 7.31
N PRO A 188 5.52 34.00 6.12
CA PRO A 188 6.87 33.58 5.79
C PRO A 188 7.88 34.42 6.57
N LEU A 189 8.80 33.75 7.23
CA LEU A 189 9.92 34.34 7.95
C LEU A 189 10.80 35.12 6.95
N ASN A 190 10.74 36.45 6.95
CA ASN A 190 11.78 37.29 6.37
C ASN A 190 12.17 38.39 7.36
N ARG A 191 13.36 38.20 7.93
CA ARG A 191 14.02 39.11 8.86
C ARG A 191 14.79 40.16 8.05
N LYS A 192 14.43 41.44 8.17
CA LYS A 192 15.39 42.56 8.31
C LYS A 192 14.71 43.88 8.71
N HIS A 193 15.33 44.52 9.70
CA HIS A 193 15.00 45.79 10.36
C HIS A 193 14.79 46.99 9.42
N ARG A 194 13.87 47.89 9.79
CA ARG A 194 14.19 49.32 10.08
C ARG A 194 13.02 50.09 10.69
N SER A 195 13.37 50.92 11.67
CA SER A 195 12.70 52.13 12.19
C SER A 195 11.26 52.03 12.72
N GLY A 196 11.17 51.96 14.04
CA GLY A 196 10.46 52.96 14.86
C GLY A 196 8.98 53.24 14.54
N ALA A 197 8.10 52.43 15.10
CA ALA A 197 6.79 52.88 15.57
C ALA A 197 6.28 51.86 16.61
N ASN A 198 5.90 52.35 17.79
CA ASN A 198 5.26 51.57 18.83
C ASN A 198 3.93 51.05 18.29
N LEU A 199 3.88 49.76 17.93
CA LEU A 199 2.63 49.06 17.67
C LEU A 199 2.32 48.20 18.88
N SER A 200 1.16 48.50 19.47
CA SER A 200 0.54 47.83 20.60
C SER A 200 0.65 46.31 20.51
N TYR A 201 1.16 45.72 21.59
CA TYR A 201 1.34 44.30 21.79
C TYR A 201 -0.04 43.63 21.97
N GLY A 202 -0.73 43.40 20.86
CA GLY A 202 -1.87 42.47 20.80
C GLY A 202 -1.33 41.05 20.67
N GLN A 203 -1.36 40.28 21.75
CA GLN A 203 -1.15 38.83 21.73
C GLN A 203 -2.20 38.17 20.82
N ASN A 204 -1.89 38.02 19.54
CA ASN A 204 -2.57 37.03 18.70
C ASN A 204 -1.91 35.68 19.02
N VAL A 205 -2.50 34.96 19.97
CA VAL A 205 -2.14 33.58 20.31
C VAL A 205 -2.45 32.73 19.07
N HIS A 206 -1.41 32.49 18.28
CA HIS A 206 -1.50 31.66 17.08
C HIS A 206 -1.78 30.22 17.52
N THR A 207 -2.92 29.67 17.11
CA THR A 207 -3.46 28.39 17.58
C THR A 207 -3.16 27.28 16.58
N LEU A 208 -3.25 26.01 17.00
CA LEU A 208 -3.27 24.88 16.07
C LEU A 208 -4.43 25.03 15.07
N ASP A 209 -4.12 25.06 13.78
CA ASP A 209 -5.10 25.41 12.74
C ASP A 209 -5.69 24.17 12.04
N LEU A 210 -4.98 23.03 12.06
CA LEU A 210 -5.38 21.84 11.30
C LEU A 210 -5.14 20.51 12.05
N VAL A 211 -6.19 19.71 12.14
CA VAL A 211 -6.17 18.32 12.60
C VAL A 211 -6.48 17.39 11.43
N ILE A 212 -5.56 16.48 11.13
CA ILE A 212 -5.70 15.54 10.03
C ILE A 212 -5.97 14.14 10.56
N LEU A 213 -7.07 13.55 10.12
CA LEU A 213 -7.45 12.19 10.47
C LEU A 213 -7.03 11.23 9.35
N ALA A 214 -5.94 10.51 9.54
CA ALA A 214 -5.32 9.68 8.52
C ALA A 214 -5.40 8.17 8.81
N THR A 215 -5.45 7.36 7.76
CA THR A 215 -5.07 5.94 7.86
C THR A 215 -3.54 5.79 7.72
N ASN A 216 -3.06 4.55 7.58
CA ASN A 216 -1.67 4.25 7.24
C ASN A 216 -1.17 4.88 5.92
N ILE A 217 -2.04 5.55 5.13
CA ILE A 217 -1.62 6.32 3.95
C ILE A 217 -0.63 7.43 4.27
N ALA A 218 -0.73 8.03 5.46
CA ALA A 218 0.16 9.10 5.91
C ALA A 218 1.48 8.60 6.55
N GLU A 219 1.64 7.27 6.68
CA GLU A 219 2.84 6.66 7.27
C GLU A 219 4.05 6.82 6.34
N THR A 220 3.89 6.43 5.06
CA THR A 220 4.98 6.42 4.07
C THR A 220 4.61 7.07 2.74
N SER A 221 3.35 6.95 2.30
CA SER A 221 2.96 7.31 0.92
C SER A 221 2.78 8.81 0.69
N VAL A 222 2.61 9.60 1.76
CA VAL A 222 2.27 11.02 1.67
C VAL A 222 3.08 11.84 2.66
N THR A 223 3.51 13.03 2.23
CA THR A 223 4.10 14.05 3.11
C THR A 223 3.18 15.24 3.19
N ILE A 224 2.61 15.47 4.39
CA ILE A 224 1.74 16.60 4.66
C ILE A 224 2.60 17.69 5.31
N PRO A 225 2.66 18.90 4.73
CA PRO A 225 3.44 19.99 5.30
C PRO A 225 2.83 20.50 6.61
N GLY A 226 3.65 21.03 7.51
CA GLY A 226 3.20 21.64 8.77
C GLY A 226 2.93 20.69 9.94
N ILE A 227 3.03 19.37 9.75
CA ILE A 227 2.83 18.39 10.83
C ILE A 227 3.95 18.53 11.86
N LYS A 228 3.56 18.77 13.11
CA LYS A 228 4.47 18.83 14.27
C LYS A 228 4.07 17.87 15.39
N TYR A 229 2.78 17.54 15.46
CA TYR A 229 2.23 16.66 16.49
C TYR A 229 1.64 15.42 15.83
N VAL A 230 2.01 14.24 16.32
CA VAL A 230 1.47 12.96 15.86
C VAL A 230 0.77 12.27 17.02
N ILE A 231 -0.42 11.72 16.78
CA ILE A 231 -1.14 10.87 17.72
C ILE A 231 -1.24 9.46 17.11
N ASP A 232 -0.65 8.48 17.79
CA ASP A 232 -0.58 7.08 17.35
C ASP A 232 -1.28 6.14 18.35
N PRO A 233 -2.44 5.56 18.00
CA PRO A 233 -3.08 4.54 18.82
C PRO A 233 -2.47 3.14 18.66
N GLY A 234 -1.45 2.95 17.82
CA GLY A 234 -0.74 1.67 17.71
C GLY A 234 -1.50 0.57 16.95
N LEU A 235 -2.52 0.95 16.17
CA LEU A 235 -3.36 0.03 15.41
C LEU A 235 -3.30 0.30 13.90
N MET A 236 -3.47 -0.76 13.11
CA MET A 236 -3.73 -0.68 11.67
C MET A 236 -4.79 -1.69 11.25
N LYS A 237 -5.39 -1.48 10.06
CA LYS A 237 -6.23 -2.48 9.40
C LYS A 237 -5.35 -3.29 8.46
N ALA A 238 -5.29 -4.61 8.63
CA ALA A 238 -4.53 -5.49 7.76
C ALA A 238 -5.43 -6.54 7.12
N CYS A 239 -5.11 -6.90 5.88
CA CYS A 239 -5.71 -8.07 5.25
C CYS A 239 -5.11 -9.33 5.86
N THR A 240 -5.98 -10.24 6.27
CA THR A 240 -5.62 -11.57 6.72
C THR A 240 -6.38 -12.61 5.93
N TYR A 241 -5.65 -13.56 5.37
CA TYR A 241 -6.21 -14.68 4.63
C TYR A 241 -6.24 -15.95 5.49
N ARG A 242 -7.41 -16.57 5.58
CA ARG A 242 -7.58 -17.89 6.18
C ARG A 242 -7.69 -18.92 5.05
N ALA A 243 -6.58 -19.61 4.78
CA ALA A 243 -6.50 -20.64 3.75
C ALA A 243 -7.60 -21.70 3.89
N CYS A 244 -7.80 -22.28 5.08
CA CYS A 244 -8.79 -23.35 5.28
C CYS A 244 -10.23 -22.98 4.87
N THR A 245 -10.59 -21.69 4.90
CA THR A 245 -11.93 -21.21 4.51
C THR A 245 -11.91 -20.45 3.19
N SER A 246 -10.74 -20.26 2.57
CA SER A 246 -10.53 -19.37 1.41
C SER A 246 -11.11 -17.97 1.60
N MET A 247 -11.10 -17.44 2.83
CA MET A 247 -11.69 -16.15 3.16
C MET A 247 -10.61 -15.12 3.47
N GLU A 248 -10.70 -13.97 2.80
CA GLU A 248 -9.96 -12.76 3.15
C GLU A 248 -10.81 -11.91 4.09
N SER A 249 -10.23 -11.51 5.22
CA SER A 249 -10.87 -10.59 6.15
C SER A 249 -9.95 -9.42 6.44
N LEU A 250 -10.54 -8.24 6.63
CA LEU A 250 -9.83 -7.05 7.07
C LEU A 250 -10.02 -6.89 8.58
N ILE A 251 -9.02 -7.26 9.35
CA ILE A 251 -9.05 -7.19 10.82
C ILE A 251 -8.16 -6.05 11.33
N PHE A 252 -8.43 -5.60 12.56
CA PHE A 252 -7.54 -4.70 13.27
C PHE A 252 -6.38 -5.49 13.85
N VAL A 253 -5.15 -5.00 13.64
CA VAL A 253 -3.94 -5.59 14.19
C VAL A 253 -3.06 -4.49 14.80
N PRO A 254 -2.24 -4.80 15.81
CA PRO A 254 -1.20 -3.89 16.30
C PRO A 254 -0.22 -3.53 15.18
N THR A 255 0.31 -2.32 15.22
CA THR A 255 1.42 -1.91 14.34
C THR A 255 2.72 -2.59 14.73
N SER A 256 3.68 -2.70 13.81
CA SER A 256 5.06 -3.06 14.17
C SER A 256 5.83 -1.83 14.68
N LYS A 257 6.98 -2.06 15.34
CA LYS A 257 7.90 -0.99 15.78
C LYS A 257 8.34 -0.15 14.59
N ALA A 258 8.68 -0.77 13.46
CA ALA A 258 9.04 -0.05 12.22
C ALA A 258 7.95 0.92 11.76
N GLN A 259 6.68 0.52 11.81
CA GLN A 259 5.56 1.39 11.45
C GLN A 259 5.37 2.52 12.46
N ALA A 260 5.41 2.21 13.76
CA ALA A 260 5.29 3.21 14.82
C ALA A 260 6.42 4.27 14.75
N LEU A 261 7.63 3.87 14.35
CA LEU A 261 8.75 4.78 14.09
C LEU A 261 8.52 5.64 12.84
N GLN A 262 7.96 5.07 11.77
CA GLN A 262 7.59 5.85 10.57
C GLN A 262 6.50 6.89 10.89
N ARG A 263 5.50 6.50 11.69
CA ARG A 263 4.44 7.41 12.17
C ARG A 263 5.01 8.56 12.99
N SER A 264 5.86 8.28 13.98
CA SER A 264 6.50 9.34 14.77
C SER A 264 7.41 10.23 13.91
N GLY A 265 8.09 9.65 12.92
CA GLY A 265 8.92 10.38 11.98
C GLY A 265 8.17 11.41 11.13
N CYS A 266 6.83 11.35 11.04
CA CYS A 266 6.03 12.38 10.38
C CYS A 266 6.11 13.74 11.08
N ALA A 267 6.26 13.76 12.41
CA ALA A 267 6.39 14.99 13.20
C ALA A 267 7.73 15.71 13.00
N GLY A 268 8.79 14.97 12.62
CA GLY A 268 10.16 15.48 12.53
C GLY A 268 10.59 15.95 11.14
N ARG A 269 9.66 16.13 10.19
CA ARG A 269 9.99 16.41 8.77
C ARG A 269 10.39 17.87 8.52
N GLU A 270 9.73 18.83 9.17
CA GLU A 270 9.98 20.26 8.96
C GLU A 270 10.67 20.95 10.15
N GLY A 271 10.55 20.38 11.35
CA GLY A 271 11.12 20.92 12.59
C GLY A 271 10.97 19.94 13.74
N PRO A 272 11.45 20.30 14.95
CA PRO A 272 11.25 19.49 16.15
C PRO A 272 9.75 19.29 16.44
N GLY A 273 9.37 18.05 16.75
CA GLY A 273 7.98 17.67 16.93
C GLY A 273 7.76 16.71 18.10
N LYS A 274 6.51 16.33 18.33
CA LYS A 274 6.14 15.38 19.39
C LYS A 274 5.23 14.27 18.83
N CYS A 275 5.39 13.07 19.36
CA CYS A 275 4.56 11.92 19.05
C CYS A 275 3.95 11.36 20.33
N PHE A 276 2.62 11.37 20.41
CA PHE A 276 1.82 10.84 21.52
C PHE A 276 1.32 9.45 21.16
N ARG A 277 1.88 8.42 21.80
CA ARG A 277 1.46 7.02 21.68
C ARG A 277 0.41 6.72 22.74
N LEU A 278 -0.78 6.32 22.32
CA LEU A 278 -1.91 6.03 23.22
C LEU A 278 -1.84 4.63 23.85
N TYR A 279 -0.62 4.16 24.09
CA TYR A 279 -0.31 2.89 24.69
C TYR A 279 0.98 3.00 25.52
N PRO A 280 1.14 2.20 26.58
CA PRO A 280 2.36 2.22 27.40
C PRO A 280 3.61 1.79 26.64
N GLU A 281 4.77 2.27 27.08
CA GLU A 281 6.07 1.89 26.53
C GLU A 281 6.32 0.37 26.60
N ILE A 282 5.83 -0.29 27.66
CA ILE A 282 5.88 -1.75 27.78
C ILE A 282 5.14 -2.47 26.63
N GLU A 283 4.06 -1.88 26.12
CA GLU A 283 3.33 -2.44 24.98
C GLU A 283 4.08 -2.19 23.67
N PHE A 284 4.76 -1.04 23.54
CA PHE A 284 5.65 -0.78 22.40
C PHE A 284 6.74 -1.84 22.28
N GLU A 285 7.37 -2.21 23.41
CA GLU A 285 8.45 -3.20 23.39
C GLU A 285 7.98 -4.62 23.01
N LYS A 286 6.71 -4.94 23.28
CA LYS A 286 6.08 -6.20 22.87
C LYS A 286 5.71 -6.24 21.38
N LEU A 287 5.69 -5.11 20.68
CA LEU A 287 5.41 -5.08 19.25
C LEU A 287 6.50 -5.81 18.46
N ARG A 288 6.13 -6.33 17.30
CA ARG A 288 7.10 -6.93 16.37
C ARG A 288 7.98 -5.85 15.77
N ASP A 289 9.24 -6.15 15.49
CA ASP A 289 10.16 -5.16 14.91
C ASP A 289 9.73 -4.72 13.50
N SER A 290 9.31 -5.66 12.67
CA SER A 290 8.89 -5.45 11.28
C SER A 290 7.46 -5.92 11.00
N THR A 291 6.87 -5.42 9.91
CA THR A 291 5.57 -5.87 9.43
C THR A 291 5.67 -7.26 8.82
N ILE A 292 4.63 -8.08 9.06
CA ILE A 292 4.47 -9.34 8.34
C ILE A 292 4.26 -9.03 6.86
N LEU A 293 5.03 -9.70 6.00
CA LEU A 293 4.93 -9.49 4.56
C LEU A 293 3.58 -9.92 3.99
N GLU A 294 3.14 -9.16 2.98
CA GLU A 294 1.85 -9.37 2.33
C GLU A 294 1.73 -10.73 1.64
N ILE A 295 2.80 -11.20 1.00
CA ILE A 295 2.83 -12.49 0.29
C ILE A 295 2.51 -13.68 1.21
N THR A 296 2.73 -13.53 2.53
CA THR A 296 2.48 -14.59 3.52
C THR A 296 1.07 -14.56 4.12
N ARG A 297 0.30 -13.50 3.88
CA ARG A 297 -0.99 -13.24 4.56
C ARG A 297 -2.16 -12.93 3.64
N CYS A 298 -1.96 -12.91 2.32
CA CYS A 298 -2.98 -12.62 1.31
C CYS A 298 -3.20 -13.83 0.39
N ASN A 299 -4.32 -13.86 -0.34
CA ASN A 299 -4.58 -14.88 -1.35
C ASN A 299 -3.63 -14.68 -2.57
N LEU A 300 -2.97 -15.74 -3.00
CA LEU A 300 -1.98 -15.72 -4.08
C LEU A 300 -2.56 -16.12 -5.45
N SER A 301 -3.84 -16.48 -5.56
CA SER A 301 -4.43 -17.02 -6.81
C SER A 301 -4.29 -16.06 -7.99
N ASN A 302 -4.45 -14.75 -7.77
CA ASN A 302 -4.25 -13.78 -8.84
C ASN A 302 -2.76 -13.68 -9.26
N ILE A 303 -1.84 -13.71 -8.29
CA ILE A 303 -0.39 -13.64 -8.55
C ILE A 303 0.07 -14.88 -9.30
N ILE A 304 -0.38 -16.07 -8.87
CA ILE A 304 -0.03 -17.34 -9.51
C ILE A 304 -0.60 -17.41 -10.93
N LEU A 305 -1.82 -16.96 -11.17
CA LEU A 305 -2.39 -16.87 -12.52
C LEU A 305 -1.53 -15.97 -13.43
N GLN A 306 -1.09 -14.82 -12.93
CA GLN A 306 -0.21 -13.92 -13.67
C GLN A 306 1.18 -14.53 -13.92
N LEU A 307 1.77 -15.22 -12.94
CA LEU A 307 3.04 -15.94 -13.12
C LEU A 307 2.92 -17.03 -14.20
N LYS A 308 1.83 -17.81 -14.20
CA LYS A 308 1.54 -18.81 -15.24
C LYS A 308 1.37 -18.16 -16.61
N ALA A 309 0.67 -17.03 -16.70
CA ALA A 309 0.54 -16.26 -17.95
C ALA A 309 1.87 -15.69 -18.47
N LEU A 310 2.83 -15.44 -17.58
CA LEU A 310 4.20 -15.06 -17.95
C LEU A 310 5.07 -16.25 -18.40
N GLY A 311 4.56 -17.48 -18.34
CA GLY A 311 5.29 -18.71 -18.70
C GLY A 311 6.12 -19.30 -17.56
N VAL A 312 5.83 -18.94 -16.31
CA VAL A 312 6.48 -19.57 -15.13
C VAL A 312 5.73 -20.85 -14.78
N ASP A 313 6.31 -22.00 -15.17
CA ASP A 313 5.73 -23.31 -14.90
C ASP A 313 5.98 -23.78 -13.46
N ASP A 314 7.19 -23.64 -12.94
CA ASP A 314 7.54 -24.03 -11.58
C ASP A 314 7.32 -22.87 -10.60
N ILE A 315 6.14 -22.85 -9.98
CA ILE A 315 5.77 -21.86 -8.96
C ILE A 315 6.53 -22.09 -7.64
N PHE A 316 6.85 -23.34 -7.31
CA PHE A 316 7.51 -23.68 -6.04
C PHE A 316 9.01 -23.39 -6.07
N GLY A 317 9.64 -23.59 -7.23
CA GLY A 317 11.02 -23.23 -7.51
C GLY A 317 11.22 -21.77 -7.93
N PHE A 318 10.14 -20.99 -8.12
CA PHE A 318 10.27 -19.58 -8.45
C PHE A 318 11.05 -18.82 -7.37
N ASP A 319 11.98 -17.98 -7.83
CA ASP A 319 12.83 -17.18 -6.97
C ASP A 319 12.03 -15.99 -6.42
N PHE A 320 11.37 -16.19 -5.29
CA PHE A 320 10.76 -15.12 -4.51
C PHE A 320 11.80 -14.55 -3.54
N MET A 321 11.92 -13.22 -3.47
CA MET A 321 12.76 -12.53 -2.49
C MET A 321 12.53 -13.01 -1.07
N GLU A 322 11.26 -13.16 -0.70
CA GLU A 322 10.86 -13.95 0.45
C GLU A 322 9.80 -14.93 -0.01
N LYS A 323 10.12 -16.23 0.06
CA LYS A 323 9.18 -17.28 -0.32
C LYS A 323 7.93 -17.18 0.57
N PRO A 324 6.72 -17.40 0.03
CA PRO A 324 5.52 -17.62 0.82
C PRO A 324 5.65 -18.91 1.64
N SER A 325 6.46 -18.85 2.70
CA SER A 325 7.07 -19.92 3.50
C SER A 325 7.63 -21.12 2.71
N SER A 326 8.94 -21.34 2.82
CA SER A 326 9.55 -22.60 2.41
C SER A 326 9.04 -23.75 3.29
N PRO A 327 8.76 -24.94 2.72
CA PRO A 327 8.58 -26.15 3.50
C PRO A 327 9.90 -26.47 4.21
N LEU A 328 9.86 -26.72 5.52
CA LEU A 328 10.93 -27.45 6.18
C LEU A 328 10.60 -28.93 5.94
N TYR A 329 11.32 -29.55 5.01
CA TYR A 329 11.46 -31.00 4.81
C TYR A 329 10.33 -31.90 5.35
N TYR A 330 9.58 -32.48 4.41
CA TYR A 330 8.82 -33.70 4.61
C TYR A 330 9.74 -34.81 5.18
N THR A 331 9.70 -35.02 6.49
CA THR A 331 10.09 -36.30 7.11
C THR A 331 9.17 -36.63 8.27
N ASN A 332 8.32 -37.63 8.06
CA ASN A 332 7.81 -38.62 9.02
C ASN A 332 7.62 -38.19 10.49
N LYS A 333 6.39 -37.80 10.83
CA LYS A 333 5.55 -38.34 11.93
C LYS A 333 4.54 -37.28 12.38
N PHE A 334 3.26 -37.59 12.21
CA PHE A 334 2.16 -37.24 13.13
C PHE A 334 2.45 -36.13 14.16
N LYS A 335 2.44 -34.86 13.71
CA LYS A 335 2.08 -33.73 14.56
C LYS A 335 1.72 -32.50 13.72
N LEU A 336 0.42 -32.33 13.52
CA LEU A 336 -0.20 -31.09 13.04
C LEU A 336 0.16 -29.93 13.98
N LYS A 337 1.26 -29.22 13.67
CA LYS A 337 1.54 -27.88 14.17
C LYS A 337 2.15 -27.04 13.05
N THR A 338 1.27 -26.25 12.42
CA THR A 338 1.54 -24.95 11.77
C THR A 338 2.64 -24.89 10.69
N GLU A 339 2.23 -25.08 9.44
CA GLU A 339 2.89 -24.49 8.27
C GLU A 339 1.84 -23.65 7.54
N LYS A 340 1.89 -22.32 7.64
CA LYS A 340 0.79 -21.46 7.15
C LYS A 340 0.98 -20.95 5.71
N GLY A 341 2.18 -21.00 5.12
CA GLY A 341 2.41 -20.39 3.79
C GLY A 341 2.56 -21.38 2.62
N PHE A 342 3.07 -22.61 2.81
CA PHE A 342 3.10 -23.64 1.75
C PHE A 342 1.67 -23.99 1.29
N TRP A 343 0.76 -24.04 2.26
CA TRP A 343 -0.68 -24.14 2.04
C TRP A 343 -1.26 -23.00 1.19
N GLY A 344 -0.67 -21.81 1.22
CA GLY A 344 -1.15 -20.66 0.45
C GLY A 344 -1.00 -20.87 -1.06
N CYS A 345 0.18 -21.27 -1.52
CA CYS A 345 0.42 -21.56 -2.94
C CYS A 345 -0.37 -22.79 -3.41
N CYS A 346 -0.35 -23.89 -2.65
CA CYS A 346 -1.09 -25.10 -3.00
C CYS A 346 -2.59 -24.84 -3.12
N LEU A 347 -3.19 -24.21 -2.11
CA LEU A 347 -4.61 -23.87 -2.15
C LEU A 347 -4.94 -22.90 -3.28
N SER A 348 -4.09 -21.91 -3.52
CA SER A 348 -4.32 -20.98 -4.63
C SER A 348 -4.23 -21.67 -6.00
N LEU A 349 -3.38 -22.68 -6.16
CA LEU A 349 -3.35 -23.54 -7.36
C LEU A 349 -4.61 -24.40 -7.46
N GLU A 350 -5.03 -25.07 -6.37
CA GLU A 350 -6.28 -25.85 -6.33
C GLU A 350 -7.49 -25.00 -6.73
N ILE A 351 -7.62 -23.77 -6.20
CA ILE A 351 -8.67 -22.84 -6.59
C ILE A 351 -8.61 -22.53 -8.10
N LEU A 352 -7.42 -22.37 -8.67
CA LEU A 352 -7.27 -22.10 -10.11
C LEU A 352 -7.63 -23.32 -10.96
N VAL A 353 -7.33 -24.54 -10.51
CA VAL A 353 -7.78 -25.79 -11.17
C VAL A 353 -9.32 -25.83 -11.16
N LEU A 354 -9.93 -25.59 -10.00
CA LEU A 354 -11.40 -25.57 -9.85
C LEU A 354 -12.10 -24.51 -10.70
N LEU A 355 -11.41 -23.42 -11.06
CA LEU A 355 -11.93 -22.38 -11.94
C LEU A 355 -11.68 -22.67 -13.43
N ASP A 356 -11.10 -23.83 -13.77
CA ASP A 356 -10.55 -24.19 -15.08
C ASP A 356 -9.56 -23.15 -15.63
N ALA A 357 -8.92 -22.37 -14.74
CA ALA A 357 -7.91 -21.40 -15.13
C ALA A 357 -6.58 -22.09 -15.46
N ILE A 358 -6.31 -23.22 -14.79
CA ILE A 358 -5.18 -24.10 -15.05
C ILE A 358 -5.68 -25.54 -15.19
N THR A 359 -4.94 -26.37 -15.93
CA THR A 359 -5.23 -27.80 -16.10
C THR A 359 -4.76 -28.63 -14.90
N GLU A 360 -5.15 -29.90 -14.85
CA GLU A 360 -4.67 -30.87 -13.84
C GLU A 360 -3.13 -31.07 -13.88
N GLU A 361 -2.49 -30.80 -15.03
CA GLU A 361 -1.02 -30.75 -15.13
C GLU A 361 -0.41 -29.40 -14.70
N TYR A 362 -1.21 -28.55 -14.05
CA TYR A 362 -0.84 -27.20 -13.60
C TYR A 362 -0.37 -26.26 -14.73
N LYS A 363 -0.82 -26.48 -15.96
CA LYS A 363 -0.53 -25.59 -17.09
C LYS A 363 -1.66 -24.57 -17.27
N LEU A 364 -1.35 -23.39 -17.80
CA LEU A 364 -2.36 -22.39 -18.09
C LEU A 364 -3.33 -22.93 -19.15
N SER A 365 -4.63 -22.88 -18.87
CA SER A 365 -5.64 -23.41 -19.80
C SER A 365 -5.87 -22.45 -20.97
N ASP A 366 -6.23 -23.00 -22.13
CA ASP A 366 -6.58 -22.28 -23.35
C ASP A 366 -8.00 -22.66 -23.77
N PRO A 367 -8.94 -21.72 -23.99
CA PRO A 367 -8.77 -20.25 -23.91
C PRO A 367 -9.00 -19.65 -22.53
N ILE A 368 -9.57 -20.39 -21.58
CA ILE A 368 -10.11 -19.84 -20.34
C ILE A 368 -9.04 -19.14 -19.48
N GLY A 369 -7.95 -19.82 -19.16
CA GLY A 369 -6.87 -19.30 -18.32
C GLY A 369 -6.23 -18.04 -18.90
N HIS A 370 -5.97 -18.04 -20.21
CA HIS A 370 -5.43 -16.88 -20.93
C HIS A 370 -6.40 -15.70 -20.92
N GLN A 371 -7.70 -15.93 -21.09
CA GLN A 371 -8.71 -14.88 -20.99
C GLN A 371 -8.80 -14.34 -19.57
N MET A 372 -8.80 -15.21 -18.56
CA MET A 372 -8.85 -14.80 -17.15
C MET A 372 -7.67 -13.91 -16.76
N ALA A 373 -6.46 -14.25 -17.23
CA ALA A 373 -5.24 -13.47 -16.94
C ALA A 373 -5.24 -12.06 -17.57
N ARG A 374 -6.05 -11.83 -18.61
CA ARG A 374 -6.18 -10.50 -19.24
C ARG A 374 -7.06 -9.54 -18.44
N PHE A 375 -7.95 -10.05 -17.59
CA PHE A 375 -8.80 -9.20 -16.77
C PHE A 375 -8.04 -8.67 -15.54
N PRO A 376 -8.16 -7.37 -15.19
CA PRO A 376 -7.60 -6.81 -13.96
C PRO A 376 -8.48 -7.12 -12.74
N LEU A 377 -8.95 -8.37 -12.63
CA LEU A 377 -9.93 -8.81 -11.65
C LEU A 377 -9.44 -10.08 -10.92
N LYS A 378 -10.04 -10.37 -9.77
CA LYS A 378 -9.81 -11.66 -9.08
C LYS A 378 -10.25 -12.81 -9.98
N PRO A 379 -9.56 -13.98 -9.97
CA PRO A 379 -9.88 -15.11 -10.83
C PRO A 379 -11.37 -15.54 -10.81
N ILE A 380 -12.01 -15.51 -9.64
CA ILE A 380 -13.44 -15.85 -9.49
C ILE A 380 -14.32 -14.89 -10.31
N HIS A 381 -14.06 -13.59 -10.25
CA HIS A 381 -14.82 -12.58 -11.00
C HIS A 381 -14.53 -12.67 -12.50
N SER A 382 -13.27 -12.92 -12.88
CA SER A 382 -12.90 -13.14 -14.29
C SER A 382 -13.63 -14.34 -14.89
N LYS A 383 -13.70 -15.46 -14.17
CA LYS A 383 -14.44 -16.66 -14.60
C LYS A 383 -15.94 -16.39 -14.71
N ALA A 384 -16.52 -15.66 -13.76
CA ALA A 384 -17.94 -15.30 -13.79
C ALA A 384 -18.30 -14.48 -15.05
N LEU A 385 -17.46 -13.53 -15.44
CA LEU A 385 -17.67 -12.73 -16.66
C LEU A 385 -17.54 -13.59 -17.93
N ILE A 386 -16.58 -14.51 -17.99
CA ILE A 386 -16.42 -15.43 -19.13
C ILE A 386 -17.67 -16.32 -19.28
N LEU A 387 -18.17 -16.88 -18.18
CA LEU A 387 -19.38 -17.70 -18.19
C LEU A 387 -20.64 -16.89 -18.50
N ALA A 388 -20.75 -15.66 -18.00
CA ALA A 388 -21.90 -14.79 -18.30
C ALA A 388 -22.09 -14.53 -19.80
N SER A 389 -20.99 -14.52 -20.58
CA SER A 389 -21.05 -14.47 -22.04
C SER A 389 -21.71 -15.71 -22.66
N GLN A 390 -21.60 -16.88 -22.03
CA GLN A 390 -22.20 -18.13 -22.50
C GLN A 390 -23.68 -18.23 -22.11
N PHE A 391 -24.05 -17.65 -20.97
CA PHE A 391 -25.43 -17.61 -20.46
C PHE A 391 -26.24 -16.38 -20.94
N ASN A 392 -25.67 -15.54 -21.80
CA ASN A 392 -26.30 -14.31 -22.31
C ASN A 392 -26.75 -13.33 -21.21
N CYS A 393 -26.03 -13.25 -20.08
CA CYS A 393 -26.29 -12.35 -18.95
C CYS A 393 -25.10 -11.45 -18.62
N MET A 394 -24.39 -11.00 -19.66
CA MET A 394 -23.14 -10.25 -19.53
C MET A 394 -23.36 -8.89 -18.86
N GLU A 395 -24.44 -8.19 -19.19
CA GLU A 395 -24.72 -6.84 -18.66
C GLU A 395 -24.93 -6.88 -17.14
N GLU A 396 -25.77 -7.80 -16.66
CA GLU A 396 -26.08 -7.96 -15.25
C GLU A 396 -24.88 -8.44 -14.44
N MET A 397 -24.10 -9.36 -15.00
CA MET A 397 -22.87 -9.84 -14.35
C MET A 397 -21.81 -8.73 -14.29
N LEU A 398 -21.67 -7.92 -15.35
CA LEU A 398 -20.73 -6.80 -15.37
C LEU A 398 -21.07 -5.77 -14.28
N ILE A 399 -22.34 -5.41 -14.16
CA ILE A 399 -22.83 -4.51 -13.09
C ILE A 399 -22.52 -5.13 -11.72
N THR A 400 -22.81 -6.41 -11.53
CA THR A 400 -22.59 -7.11 -10.25
C THR A 400 -21.09 -7.13 -9.88
N VAL A 401 -20.22 -7.51 -10.81
CA VAL A 401 -18.76 -7.55 -10.59
C VAL A 401 -18.19 -6.15 -10.35
N ALA A 402 -18.69 -5.14 -11.06
CA ALA A 402 -18.30 -3.74 -10.82
C ALA A 402 -18.68 -3.30 -9.39
N MET A 403 -19.89 -3.61 -8.94
CA MET A 403 -20.37 -3.30 -7.58
C MET A 403 -19.60 -4.06 -6.49
N LEU A 404 -19.18 -5.31 -6.75
CA LEU A 404 -18.36 -6.10 -5.82
C LEU A 404 -16.89 -5.66 -5.76
N SER A 405 -16.42 -4.94 -6.78
CA SER A 405 -15.02 -4.48 -6.86
C SER A 405 -14.77 -3.18 -6.11
N VAL A 406 -15.82 -2.48 -5.68
CA VAL A 406 -15.75 -1.23 -4.90
C VAL A 406 -16.07 -1.49 -3.41
N GLU A 407 -15.72 -0.54 -2.54
CA GLU A 407 -16.14 -0.59 -1.13
C GLU A 407 -17.68 -0.54 -1.02
N SER A 408 -18.22 -1.10 0.07
CA SER A 408 -19.68 -1.12 0.31
C SER A 408 -20.32 0.25 0.11
N ILE A 409 -21.27 0.31 -0.82
CA ILE A 409 -22.01 1.53 -1.17
C ILE A 409 -23.05 1.88 -0.09
N PHE A 410 -23.46 0.90 0.72
CA PHE A 410 -24.39 1.12 1.82
C PHE A 410 -23.71 1.90 2.94
N TYR A 411 -24.00 3.20 3.00
CA TYR A 411 -23.68 4.05 4.14
C TYR A 411 -24.69 3.81 5.26
N VAL A 412 -24.33 2.98 6.24
CA VAL A 412 -25.14 2.86 7.45
C VAL A 412 -24.89 4.09 8.33
N PHE A 413 -25.77 5.09 8.21
CA PHE A 413 -25.92 6.12 9.23
C PHE A 413 -26.44 5.46 10.51
N MET A 414 -25.55 5.01 11.38
CA MET A 414 -25.91 4.75 12.78
C MET A 414 -26.08 6.11 13.45
N THR A 415 -27.28 6.68 13.34
CA THR A 415 -27.80 7.59 14.36
C THR A 415 -27.87 6.80 15.66
N TYR A 416 -26.83 6.90 16.48
CA TYR A 416 -26.97 6.63 17.90
C TYR A 416 -27.82 7.78 18.44
N LEU A 417 -29.11 7.47 18.64
CA LEU A 417 -30.04 8.25 19.45
C LEU A 417 -29.55 8.27 20.91
#